data_AF-A0A089MDG5-F1
#
_entry.id   AF-A0A089MDG5-F1
#
_cell.length_a   1.000
_cell.length_b   1.000
_cell.length_c   1.000
_cell.angle_alpha   90.00
_cell.angle_beta   90.00
_cell.angle_gamma   90.00
#
_symmetry.space_group_name_H-M   'P 1'
#
loop_
_entity.id
_entity.type
_entity.pdbx_description
1 polymer ?
#
loop_
_entity_poly.entity_id
_entity_poly.type
_entity_poly.pdbx_seq_one_letter_code
_entity_poly.pdbx_strand_id
1 'polypeptide(L)'
;MSKLEGNERWKTKMIMTEHVEQFEEQQRNAGSNMITIDERTMVRDFILLPYIDTMVGKSLKELEHSGNILKRAYSMAGQAIQRRIMQDTYRLQKELKQRNIKVLADEQDEFILYHKIFCRGYQERFGLTRDVMRTEISLRLTKYTAEIGAILKEPTT
;
A
#
# COMPACT_ATOMS: atom_id res chain seq x y z
N MET A 1 63.45 -7.39 25.70
CA MET A 1 62.79 -8.19 26.75
C MET A 1 61.29 -8.00 26.63
N SER A 2 60.65 -8.98 25.99
CA SER A 2 59.24 -9.05 25.58
C SER A 2 58.33 -9.18 26.81
N LYS A 3 57.33 -8.30 26.94
CA LYS A 3 56.24 -8.43 27.93
C LYS A 3 54.86 -8.23 27.29
N LEU A 4 54.70 -8.68 26.04
CA LEU A 4 53.38 -8.71 25.38
C LEU A 4 53.07 -10.05 24.67
N GLU A 5 53.97 -11.03 24.65
CA GLU A 5 53.73 -12.38 24.09
C GLU A 5 53.06 -13.36 25.06
N GLY A 6 52.13 -12.89 25.89
CA GLY A 6 51.59 -13.71 26.99
C GLY A 6 50.08 -13.69 27.16
N ASN A 7 49.33 -13.09 26.23
CA ASN A 7 47.88 -13.04 26.37
C ASN A 7 47.17 -13.35 25.05
N GLU A 8 47.18 -14.64 24.71
CA GLU A 8 46.36 -15.27 23.66
C GLU A 8 44.85 -15.24 23.99
N ARG A 9 44.38 -14.39 24.92
CA ARG A 9 42.94 -14.18 25.24
C ARG A 9 42.11 -13.77 24.03
N TRP A 10 42.73 -13.18 23.00
CA TRP A 10 42.06 -12.82 21.75
C TRP A 10 41.81 -14.03 20.83
N LYS A 11 42.60 -15.12 20.95
CA LYS A 11 42.28 -16.39 20.27
C LYS A 11 41.10 -17.12 20.90
N THR A 12 40.85 -16.91 22.20
CA THR A 12 39.64 -17.38 22.90
C THR A 12 38.41 -16.52 22.62
N LYS A 13 38.54 -15.42 21.85
CA LYS A 13 37.39 -14.75 21.24
C LYS A 13 36.89 -15.58 20.04
N MET A 14 36.69 -16.88 20.24
CA MET A 14 35.74 -17.62 19.43
C MET A 14 34.41 -16.93 19.65
N ILE A 15 33.98 -16.19 18.64
CA ILE A 15 32.58 -15.82 18.50
C ILE A 15 31.87 -17.17 18.49
N MET A 16 31.19 -17.50 19.60
CA MET A 16 30.41 -18.73 19.74
C MET A 16 29.59 -18.88 18.46
N THR A 17 29.75 -19.99 17.75
CA THR A 17 29.00 -20.26 16.51
C THR A 17 27.51 -20.08 16.73
N GLU A 18 27.01 -20.37 17.94
CA GLU A 18 25.64 -20.11 18.40
C GLU A 18 25.24 -18.62 18.33
N HIS A 19 26.14 -17.68 18.65
CA HIS A 19 25.84 -16.24 18.54
C HIS A 19 25.87 -15.76 17.09
N VAL A 20 26.72 -16.34 16.23
CA VAL A 20 26.71 -16.05 14.78
C VAL A 20 25.42 -16.59 14.15
N GLU A 21 25.06 -17.82 14.48
CA GLU A 21 23.81 -18.47 14.02
C GLU A 21 22.58 -17.69 14.51
N GLN A 22 22.54 -17.27 15.78
CA GLN A 22 21.46 -16.42 16.30
C GLN A 22 21.40 -15.06 15.59
N PHE A 23 22.54 -14.45 15.25
CA PHE A 23 22.58 -13.17 14.55
C PHE A 23 22.15 -13.32 13.08
N GLU A 24 22.56 -14.39 12.42
CA GLU A 24 22.13 -14.74 11.07
C GLU A 24 20.65 -15.11 11.03
N GLU A 25 20.15 -15.84 12.02
CA GLU A 25 18.74 -16.22 12.14
C GLU A 25 17.87 -14.99 12.46
N GLN A 26 18.36 -14.06 13.29
CA GLN A 26 17.74 -12.74 13.49
C GLN A 26 17.73 -11.91 12.20
N GLN A 27 18.81 -11.92 11.41
CA GLN A 27 18.85 -11.21 10.12
C GLN A 27 17.94 -11.85 9.05
N ARG A 28 17.87 -13.19 9.00
CA ARG A 28 16.92 -13.92 8.13
C ARG A 28 15.48 -13.65 8.53
N ASN A 29 15.19 -13.64 9.83
CA ASN A 29 13.88 -13.28 10.37
C ASN A 29 13.54 -11.79 10.14
N ALA A 30 14.53 -10.90 10.18
CA ALA A 30 14.34 -9.49 9.87
C ALA A 30 13.90 -9.27 8.42
N GLY A 31 14.55 -9.94 7.46
CA GLY A 31 14.14 -9.92 6.05
C GLY A 31 12.73 -10.47 5.83
N SER A 32 12.34 -11.50 6.58
CA SER A 32 10.98 -12.06 6.55
C SER A 32 9.90 -11.11 7.11
N ASN A 33 10.26 -10.14 7.94
CA ASN A 33 9.28 -9.23 8.54
C ASN A 33 9.16 -7.87 7.82
N MET A 34 10.09 -7.57 6.92
CA MET A 34 10.02 -6.40 6.05
C MET A 34 8.87 -6.53 5.05
N ILE A 35 8.32 -5.38 4.64
CA ILE A 35 7.26 -5.34 3.63
C ILE A 35 7.80 -5.83 2.28
N THR A 36 7.09 -6.76 1.66
CA THR A 36 7.41 -7.22 0.29
C THR A 36 6.97 -6.20 -0.77
N ILE A 37 7.43 -6.35 -2.01
CA ILE A 37 7.03 -5.47 -3.13
C ILE A 37 5.51 -5.54 -3.37
N ASP A 38 4.94 -6.73 -3.30
CA ASP A 38 3.49 -6.94 -3.48
C ASP A 38 2.71 -6.25 -2.36
N GLU A 39 3.17 -6.37 -1.11
CA GLU A 39 2.53 -5.73 0.03
C GLU A 39 2.69 -4.21 -0.01
N ARG A 40 3.83 -3.70 -0.48
CA ARG A 40 4.03 -2.27 -0.72
C ARG A 40 3.04 -1.75 -1.75
N THR A 41 2.79 -2.54 -2.79
CA THR A 41 1.74 -2.25 -3.78
C THR A 41 0.37 -2.24 -3.12
N MET A 42 0.03 -3.25 -2.31
CA MET A 42 -1.24 -3.30 -1.58
C MET A 42 -1.44 -2.12 -0.63
N VAL A 43 -0.39 -1.68 0.07
CA VAL A 43 -0.45 -0.53 0.99
C VAL A 43 -0.68 0.76 0.22
N ARG A 44 0.09 1.02 -0.85
CA ARG A 44 -0.12 2.16 -1.74
C ARG A 44 -1.56 2.18 -2.24
N ASP A 45 -2.01 1.03 -2.72
CA ASP A 45 -3.33 0.81 -3.23
C ASP A 45 -4.41 1.09 -2.17
N PHE A 46 -4.23 0.62 -0.94
CA PHE A 46 -5.15 0.88 0.15
C PHE A 46 -5.21 2.37 0.52
N ILE A 47 -4.05 3.06 0.57
CA ILE A 47 -3.95 4.50 0.86
C ILE A 47 -4.71 5.33 -0.18
N LEU A 48 -4.64 4.96 -1.46
CA LEU A 48 -5.22 5.75 -2.54
C LEU A 48 -6.74 5.60 -2.69
N LEU A 49 -7.33 4.47 -2.30
CA LEU A 49 -8.77 4.21 -2.53
C LEU A 49 -9.71 5.26 -1.92
N PRO A 50 -9.52 5.76 -0.68
CA PRO A 50 -10.34 6.84 -0.13
C PRO A 50 -10.31 8.13 -0.96
N TYR A 51 -9.17 8.46 -1.56
CA TYR A 51 -9.05 9.63 -2.43
C TYR A 51 -9.84 9.43 -3.72
N ILE A 52 -9.78 8.23 -4.31
CA ILE A 52 -10.54 7.90 -5.52
C ILE A 52 -12.05 7.96 -5.20
N ASP A 53 -12.50 7.37 -4.10
CA ASP A 53 -13.91 7.42 -3.67
C ASP A 53 -14.39 8.87 -3.50
N THR A 54 -13.58 9.71 -2.85
CA THR A 54 -13.90 11.14 -2.67
C THR A 54 -14.02 11.87 -4.01
N MET A 55 -13.09 11.63 -4.95
CA MET A 55 -13.11 12.26 -6.28
C MET A 55 -14.34 11.82 -7.10
N VAL A 56 -14.65 10.52 -7.12
CA VAL A 56 -15.82 9.98 -7.81
C VAL A 56 -17.11 10.51 -7.19
N GLY A 57 -17.20 10.52 -5.86
CA GLY A 57 -18.35 11.04 -5.13
C GLY A 57 -18.59 12.53 -5.38
N LYS A 58 -17.52 13.32 -5.47
CA LYS A 58 -17.62 14.75 -5.85
C LYS A 58 -18.14 14.90 -7.28
N SER A 59 -17.59 14.15 -8.23
CA SER A 59 -18.03 14.20 -9.64
C SER A 59 -19.51 13.78 -9.80
N LEU A 60 -19.97 12.77 -9.05
CA LEU A 60 -21.38 12.37 -9.03
C LEU A 60 -22.29 13.49 -8.54
N LYS A 61 -21.93 14.18 -7.44
CA LYS A 61 -22.69 15.34 -6.92
C LYS A 61 -22.74 16.50 -7.93
N GLU A 62 -21.65 16.75 -8.64
CA GLU A 62 -21.60 17.78 -9.68
C GLU A 62 -22.51 17.41 -10.88
N LEU A 63 -22.55 16.13 -11.26
CA LEU A 63 -23.41 15.63 -12.33
C LEU A 63 -24.90 15.77 -12.02
N GLU A 64 -25.32 15.59 -10.76
CA GLU A 64 -26.73 15.75 -10.34
C GLU A 64 -27.28 17.14 -10.70
N HIS A 65 -26.44 18.16 -10.57
CA HIS A 65 -26.77 19.56 -10.84
C HIS A 65 -26.46 19.97 -12.30
N SER A 66 -25.94 19.04 -13.12
CA SER A 66 -25.60 19.32 -14.51
C SER A 66 -26.82 19.29 -15.44
N GLY A 67 -26.82 20.14 -16.46
CA GLY A 67 -27.78 20.12 -17.58
C GLY A 67 -27.51 19.02 -18.61
N ASN A 68 -26.66 18.03 -18.30
CA ASN A 68 -26.25 17.01 -19.27
C ASN A 68 -27.39 16.02 -19.54
N ILE A 69 -27.74 15.81 -20.81
CA ILE A 69 -28.80 14.88 -21.24
C ILE A 69 -28.50 13.44 -20.81
N LEU A 70 -27.21 13.06 -20.77
CA LEU A 70 -26.73 11.74 -20.37
C LEU A 70 -26.43 11.64 -18.88
N LYS A 71 -26.80 12.63 -18.06
CA LYS A 71 -26.50 12.62 -16.61
C LYS A 71 -26.91 11.32 -15.92
N ARG A 72 -28.03 10.72 -16.31
CA ARG A 72 -28.50 9.44 -15.74
C ARG A 72 -27.54 8.29 -16.05
N ALA A 73 -27.05 8.20 -17.29
CA ALA A 73 -26.09 7.17 -17.69
C ALA A 73 -24.75 7.36 -16.96
N TYR A 74 -24.27 8.60 -16.86
CA TYR A 74 -23.05 8.93 -16.12
C TYR A 74 -23.19 8.64 -14.62
N SER A 75 -24.32 8.97 -14.00
CA SER A 75 -24.60 8.64 -12.60
C SER A 75 -24.61 7.13 -12.36
N MET A 76 -25.24 6.35 -13.24
CA MET A 76 -25.24 4.88 -13.13
C MET A 76 -23.83 4.31 -13.23
N ALA A 77 -23.04 4.76 -14.21
CA ALA A 77 -21.65 4.33 -14.37
C ALA A 77 -20.81 4.72 -13.16
N GLY A 78 -20.88 5.99 -12.71
CA GLY A 78 -20.12 6.47 -11.56
C GLY A 78 -20.50 5.74 -10.26
N GLN A 79 -21.79 5.45 -10.03
CA GLN A 79 -22.22 4.62 -8.89
C GLN A 79 -21.70 3.18 -8.97
N ALA A 80 -21.61 2.61 -10.18
CA ALA A 80 -20.99 1.29 -10.36
C ALA A 80 -19.49 1.32 -10.05
N ILE A 81 -18.76 2.36 -10.50
CA ILE A 81 -17.35 2.58 -10.13
C ILE A 81 -17.22 2.71 -8.61
N GLN A 82 -18.07 3.52 -7.98
CA GLN A 82 -18.01 3.75 -6.54
C GLN A 82 -18.24 2.47 -5.73
N ARG A 83 -19.21 1.63 -6.12
CA ARG A 83 -19.42 0.31 -5.52
C ARG A 83 -18.18 -0.59 -5.66
N ARG A 84 -17.52 -0.55 -6.82
CA ARG A 84 -16.30 -1.34 -7.08
C ARG A 84 -15.13 -0.87 -6.20
N ILE A 85 -14.94 0.44 -6.06
CA ILE A 85 -13.95 1.04 -5.14
C ILE A 85 -14.19 0.58 -3.70
N MET A 86 -15.44 0.63 -3.24
CA MET A 86 -15.79 0.19 -1.88
C MET A 86 -15.47 -1.29 -1.66
N GLN A 87 -15.79 -2.15 -2.63
CA GLN A 87 -15.46 -3.58 -2.58
C GLN A 87 -13.94 -3.82 -2.51
N ASP A 88 -13.17 -3.14 -3.36
CA ASP A 88 -11.71 -3.27 -3.37
C ASP A 88 -11.08 -2.74 -2.07
N THR A 89 -11.66 -1.68 -1.48
CA THR A 89 -11.22 -1.12 -0.18
C THR A 89 -11.40 -2.16 0.92
N TYR A 90 -12.59 -2.76 1.01
CA TYR A 90 -12.87 -3.81 1.99
C TYR A 90 -11.99 -5.04 1.78
N ARG A 91 -11.79 -5.46 0.52
CA ARG A 91 -10.91 -6.58 0.17
C ARG A 91 -9.48 -6.31 0.64
N LEU A 92 -8.89 -5.17 0.26
CA LEU A 92 -7.52 -4.83 0.63
C LEU A 92 -7.35 -4.66 2.14
N GLN A 93 -8.33 -4.06 2.82
CA GLN A 93 -8.30 -3.94 4.27
C GLN A 93 -8.23 -5.33 4.93
N LYS A 94 -9.03 -6.28 4.46
CA LYS A 94 -9.04 -7.66 4.95
C LYS A 94 -7.71 -8.37 4.68
N GLU A 95 -7.18 -8.25 3.47
CA GLU A 95 -5.91 -8.88 3.08
C GLU A 95 -4.72 -8.31 3.87
N LEU A 96 -4.64 -6.98 4.04
CA LEU A 96 -3.62 -6.34 4.86
C LEU A 96 -3.68 -6.82 6.31
N LYS A 97 -4.89 -6.91 6.88
CA LYS A 97 -5.09 -7.42 8.24
C LYS A 97 -4.66 -8.89 8.37
N GLN A 98 -5.00 -9.73 7.39
CA GLN A 98 -4.58 -11.15 7.36
C GLN A 98 -3.07 -11.30 7.31
N ARG A 99 -2.37 -10.38 6.64
CA ARG A 99 -0.90 -10.34 6.53
C ARG A 99 -0.21 -9.63 7.71
N ASN A 100 -0.95 -9.22 8.74
CA ASN A 100 -0.46 -8.47 9.89
C ASN A 100 0.23 -7.15 9.46
N ILE A 101 -0.41 -6.44 8.53
CA ILE A 101 -0.01 -5.12 8.05
C ILE A 101 -1.04 -4.08 8.52
N LYS A 102 -0.57 -3.03 9.18
CA LYS A 102 -1.38 -1.87 9.56
C LYS A 102 -0.79 -0.62 8.92
N VAL A 103 -1.68 0.24 8.42
CA VAL A 103 -1.32 1.51 7.79
C VAL A 103 -1.97 2.62 8.61
N LEU A 104 -1.17 3.55 9.10
CA LEU A 104 -1.63 4.74 9.83
C LEU A 104 -1.18 5.99 9.07
N ALA A 105 -2.06 6.97 8.97
CA ALA A 105 -1.69 8.30 8.50
C ALA A 105 -0.60 8.88 9.41
N ASP A 106 0.39 9.51 8.81
CA ASP A 106 1.45 10.23 9.51
C ASP A 106 1.40 11.71 9.12
N GLU A 107 2.42 12.47 9.50
CA GLU A 107 2.56 13.87 9.11
C GLU A 107 2.44 14.07 7.60
N GLN A 108 1.69 15.11 7.23
CA GLN A 108 1.58 15.56 5.86
C GLN A 108 2.58 16.71 5.64
N ASP A 109 3.49 16.51 4.69
CA ASP A 109 4.32 17.57 4.14
C ASP A 109 3.66 18.13 2.87
N GLU A 110 4.07 19.31 2.42
CA GLU A 110 3.42 20.04 1.32
C GLU A 110 3.33 19.19 0.03
N PHE A 111 4.34 18.36 -0.23
CA PHE A 111 4.46 17.55 -1.45
C PHE A 111 4.38 16.03 -1.26
N ILE A 112 4.51 15.55 -0.01
CA ILE A 112 4.60 14.11 0.29
C ILE A 112 3.61 13.75 1.40
N LEU A 113 2.78 12.75 1.12
CA LEU A 113 1.90 12.13 2.10
C LEU A 113 2.61 10.95 2.75
N TYR A 114 2.95 11.10 4.03
CA TYR A 114 3.59 10.03 4.79
C TYR A 114 2.56 9.17 5.53
N HIS A 115 2.86 7.88 5.55
CA HIS A 115 2.13 6.88 6.31
C HIS A 115 3.12 6.03 7.09
N LYS A 116 2.73 5.65 8.30
CA LYS A 116 3.44 4.63 9.10
C LYS A 116 2.86 3.27 8.76
N ILE A 117 3.72 2.36 8.32
CA ILE A 117 3.38 0.97 8.08
C ILE A 117 3.95 0.14 9.22
N PHE A 118 3.10 -0.67 9.85
CA PHE A 118 3.50 -1.70 10.79
C PHE A 118 3.28 -3.05 10.14
N CYS A 119 4.37 -3.76 9.84
CA CYS A 119 4.35 -5.08 9.21
C CYS A 119 5.07 -6.06 10.13
N ARG A 120 4.33 -7.01 10.72
CA ARG A 120 4.92 -8.15 11.47
C ARG A 120 5.95 -7.71 12.53
N GLY A 121 5.68 -6.60 13.23
CA GLY A 121 6.55 -6.03 14.27
C GLY A 121 7.58 -4.99 13.77
N TYR A 122 7.73 -4.81 12.46
CA TYR A 122 8.60 -3.81 11.87
C TYR A 122 7.81 -2.56 11.50
N GLN A 123 8.43 -1.40 11.73
CA GLN A 123 7.87 -0.11 11.36
C GLN A 123 8.64 0.46 10.17
N GLU A 124 7.92 0.87 9.13
CA GLU A 124 8.46 1.58 7.98
C GLU A 124 7.67 2.88 7.74
N ARG A 125 8.36 3.93 7.28
CA ARG A 125 7.72 5.15 6.78
C ARG A 125 7.55 5.07 5.28
N PHE A 126 6.33 5.24 4.81
CA PHE A 126 5.97 5.19 3.41
C PHE A 126 5.53 6.55 2.91
N GLY A 127 6.28 7.13 1.97
CA GLY A 127 5.98 8.42 1.37
C GLY A 127 5.38 8.26 -0.02
N LEU A 128 4.31 9.02 -0.30
CA LEU A 128 3.74 9.16 -1.63
C LEU A 128 3.79 10.61 -2.07
N THR A 129 4.47 10.87 -3.20
CA THR A 129 4.43 12.19 -3.83
C THR A 129 3.10 12.40 -4.54
N ARG A 130 2.65 13.66 -4.63
CA ARG A 130 1.39 14.00 -5.33
C ARG A 130 1.35 13.51 -6.78
N ASP A 131 2.47 13.52 -7.50
CA ASP A 131 2.53 13.09 -8.90
C ASP A 131 2.33 11.58 -9.04
N VAL A 132 2.94 10.80 -8.14
CA VAL A 132 2.73 9.35 -8.07
C VAL A 132 1.27 9.07 -7.73
N MET A 133 0.71 9.75 -6.73
CA MET A 133 -0.71 9.58 -6.39
C MET A 133 -1.63 9.86 -7.59
N ARG A 134 -1.42 10.98 -8.30
CA ARG A 134 -2.22 11.35 -9.46
C ARG A 134 -2.16 10.29 -10.56
N THR A 135 -0.95 9.79 -10.83
CA THR A 135 -0.72 8.75 -11.84
C THR A 135 -1.45 7.47 -11.47
N GLU A 136 -1.27 7.00 -10.24
CA GLU A 136 -1.88 5.76 -9.75
C GLU A 136 -3.42 5.84 -9.65
N ILE A 137 -3.96 6.99 -9.23
CA ILE A 137 -5.40 7.27 -9.26
C ILE A 137 -5.93 7.18 -10.70
N SER A 138 -5.24 7.78 -11.66
CA SER A 138 -5.66 7.77 -13.07
C SER A 138 -5.63 6.35 -13.66
N LEU A 139 -4.59 5.57 -13.37
CA LEU A 139 -4.48 4.18 -13.79
C LEU A 139 -5.63 3.32 -13.24
N ARG A 140 -5.98 3.50 -11.96
CA ARG A 140 -7.10 2.78 -11.34
C ARG A 140 -8.46 3.17 -11.87
N LEU A 141 -8.71 4.47 -12.05
CA LEU A 141 -9.96 4.91 -12.68
C LEU A 141 -10.11 4.38 -14.10
N THR A 142 -9.00 4.31 -14.85
CA THR A 142 -8.97 3.67 -16.17
C THR A 142 -9.37 2.19 -16.08
N LYS A 143 -8.82 1.45 -15.10
CA LYS A 143 -9.18 0.05 -14.86
C LYS A 143 -10.68 -0.11 -14.53
N TYR A 144 -11.21 0.68 -13.61
CA TYR A 144 -12.64 0.61 -13.26
C TYR A 144 -13.55 0.96 -14.42
N THR A 145 -13.16 1.94 -15.23
CA THR A 145 -13.91 2.33 -16.43
C THR A 145 -13.87 1.23 -17.48
N ALA A 146 -12.73 0.55 -17.65
CA ALA A 146 -12.60 -0.59 -18.55
C ALA A 146 -13.45 -1.79 -18.09
N GLU A 147 -13.47 -2.10 -16.78
CA GLU A 147 -14.32 -3.15 -16.20
C GLU A 147 -15.81 -2.91 -16.50
N ILE A 148 -16.29 -1.69 -16.31
CA ILE A 148 -17.68 -1.32 -16.62
C ILE A 148 -17.91 -1.31 -18.13
N GLY A 149 -16.96 -0.79 -18.91
CA GLY A 149 -17.04 -0.75 -20.36
C GLY A 149 -17.17 -2.15 -20.97
N ALA A 150 -16.55 -3.17 -20.36
CA ALA A 150 -16.73 -4.56 -20.77
C ALA A 150 -18.19 -5.03 -20.54
N ILE A 151 -18.74 -4.79 -19.35
CA ILE A 151 -20.12 -5.14 -18.99
C ILE A 151 -21.13 -4.46 -19.93
N LEU A 152 -20.86 -3.21 -20.33
CA LEU A 152 -21.75 -2.46 -21.22
C LEU A 152 -21.66 -2.89 -22.69
N LYS A 153 -20.53 -3.46 -23.11
CA LYS A 153 -20.31 -3.94 -24.49
C LYS A 153 -20.83 -5.36 -24.70
N GLU A 154 -20.90 -6.15 -23.65
CA GLU A 154 -21.52 -7.47 -23.71
C GLU A 154 -23.04 -7.31 -23.89
N PRO A 155 -23.64 -7.85 -24.96
CA PRO A 155 -25.08 -7.87 -25.09
C PRO A 155 -25.64 -8.73 -23.96
N THR A 156 -26.34 -8.10 -23.02
CA THR A 156 -27.15 -8.79 -22.00
C THR A 156 -27.94 -9.90 -22.71
N THR A 157 -27.55 -11.16 -22.47
CA THR A 157 -28.19 -12.34 -23.03
C THR A 157 -29.42 -12.70 -22.21
#